data_AF-A0A920S6T9-F1
#
_entry.id   AF-A0A920S6T9-F1
#
_cell.length_a   1.000
_cell.length_b   1.000
_cell.length_c   1.000
_cell.angle_alpha   90.00
_cell.angle_beta   90.00
_cell.angle_gamma   90.00
#
_symmetry.space_group_name_H-M   'P 1'
#
loop_
_entity.id
_entity.type
_entity.pdbx_description
1 polymer ?
#
loop_
_entity_poly.entity_id
_entity_poly.type
_entity_poly.pdbx_seq_one_letter_code
_entity_poly.pdbx_strand_id
1 'polypeptide(L)'
;MPQLIACHLIASNRIGTESNDRFSMSFYGSSFIADGTGVKVKECSRDNEEAIVYQFDLDEIKEYRSSWGFFRDRRTDFYDDILKD
;
A
#
# COMPACT_ATOMS: atom_id res chain seq x y z
N MET A 1 -7.57 13.15 5.45
CA MET A 1 -6.69 11.97 5.20
C MET A 1 -5.74 12.34 4.07
N PRO A 2 -4.43 12.04 4.18
CA PRO A 2 -3.45 12.51 3.20
C PRO A 2 -3.47 11.61 1.95
N GLN A 3 -3.98 12.09 0.81
CA GLN A 3 -4.16 11.30 -0.42
C GLN A 3 -2.89 11.38 -1.33
N LEU A 4 -1.71 11.18 -0.74
CA LEU A 4 -0.42 11.70 -1.22
C LEU A 4 0.03 11.25 -2.62
N ILE A 5 -0.53 10.19 -3.21
CA ILE A 5 -0.06 9.67 -4.52
C ILE A 5 -1.22 9.38 -5.49
N ALA A 6 -2.45 9.20 -5.00
CA ALA A 6 -3.60 8.78 -5.80
C ALA A 6 -3.29 7.55 -6.67
N CYS A 7 -2.90 6.45 -6.02
CA CYS A 7 -2.59 5.18 -6.67
C CYS A 7 -3.14 4.03 -5.84
N HIS A 8 -3.72 3.03 -6.50
CA HIS A 8 -4.12 1.79 -5.86
C HIS A 8 -2.90 1.03 -5.36
N LEU A 9 -3.03 0.33 -4.22
CA LEU A 9 -1.94 -0.38 -3.57
C LEU A 9 -2.38 -1.79 -3.22
N ILE A 10 -1.49 -2.76 -3.48
CA ILE A 10 -1.67 -4.15 -3.10
C ILE A 10 -0.47 -4.56 -2.26
N ALA A 11 -0.72 -5.09 -1.06
CA ALA A 11 0.31 -5.61 -0.17
C ALA A 11 -0.01 -7.08 0.15
N SER A 12 0.98 -7.96 -0.04
CA SER A 12 0.89 -9.38 0.29
C SER A 12 1.85 -9.73 1.42
N ASN A 13 1.35 -10.45 2.41
CA ASN A 13 2.12 -10.91 3.55
C ASN A 13 1.83 -12.39 3.84
N ARG A 14 2.80 -13.04 4.46
CA ARG A 14 2.74 -14.46 4.82
C ARG A 14 1.88 -14.69 6.07
N ILE A 15 1.42 -15.91 6.26
CA ILE A 15 0.76 -16.41 7.47
C ILE A 15 1.55 -17.58 8.08
N GLY A 16 1.29 -17.89 9.35
CA GLY A 16 1.86 -19.05 10.03
C GLY A 16 3.18 -18.76 10.76
N THR A 17 3.68 -19.76 11.49
CA THR A 17 4.91 -19.66 12.29
C THR A 17 6.01 -20.48 11.66
N GLU A 18 7.15 -19.84 11.39
CA GLU A 18 8.38 -20.50 10.96
C GLU A 18 9.37 -20.50 12.12
N SER A 19 9.83 -21.68 12.52
CA SER A 19 10.76 -21.85 13.63
C SER A 19 11.88 -22.83 13.32
N ASN A 20 13.06 -22.54 13.85
CA ASN A 20 14.20 -23.46 13.92
C ASN A 20 14.85 -23.38 15.31
N ASP A 21 15.98 -24.07 15.49
CA ASP A 21 16.69 -24.15 16.78
C ASP A 21 17.16 -22.79 17.33
N ARG A 22 17.17 -21.72 16.53
CA ARG A 22 17.72 -20.40 16.90
C ARG A 22 16.69 -19.27 16.87
N PHE A 23 15.61 -19.40 16.12
CA PHE A 23 14.57 -18.37 16.03
C PHE A 23 13.18 -18.95 15.78
N SER A 24 12.18 -18.19 16.17
CA SER A 24 10.78 -18.42 15.82
C SER A 24 10.16 -17.09 15.41
N MET A 25 9.49 -17.08 14.26
CA MET A 25 8.83 -15.89 13.72
C MET A 25 7.42 -16.26 13.28
N SER A 26 6.44 -15.51 13.77
CA SER A 26 5.04 -15.66 13.36
C SER A 26 4.67 -14.54 12.41
N PHE A 27 4.31 -14.93 11.19
CA PHE A 27 3.80 -14.02 10.19
C PHE A 27 2.31 -13.77 10.43
N TYR A 28 1.86 -12.56 10.13
CA TYR A 28 0.58 -12.04 10.61
C TYR A 28 -0.46 -11.82 9.52
N GLY A 29 -0.24 -12.32 8.30
CA GLY A 29 -1.16 -12.15 7.19
C GLY A 29 -1.51 -10.68 6.99
N SER A 30 -2.80 -10.37 6.99
CA SER A 30 -3.30 -9.01 6.78
C SER A 30 -2.86 -8.43 5.43
N SER A 31 -2.73 -9.29 4.41
CA SER A 31 -2.64 -8.86 3.01
C SER A 31 -3.86 -8.01 2.68
N PHE A 32 -3.70 -6.91 1.94
CA PHE A 32 -4.81 -6.01 1.65
C PHE A 32 -4.67 -5.32 0.30
N ILE A 33 -5.80 -4.82 -0.18
CA ILE A 33 -5.93 -3.94 -1.33
C ILE A 33 -6.47 -2.61 -0.83
N ALA A 34 -5.78 -1.51 -1.15
CA ALA A 34 -6.23 -0.16 -0.87
C ALA A 34 -6.49 0.61 -2.17
N ASP A 35 -7.52 1.46 -2.16
CA ASP A 35 -7.80 2.38 -3.25
C ASP A 35 -6.84 3.57 -3.28
N GLY A 36 -7.02 4.47 -4.25
CA GLY A 36 -6.17 5.65 -4.43
C GLY A 36 -6.26 6.68 -3.30
N THR A 37 -7.25 6.58 -2.42
CA THR A 37 -7.42 7.45 -1.25
C THR A 37 -6.76 6.89 0.00
N GLY A 38 -6.30 5.64 -0.04
CA GLY A 38 -5.71 4.90 1.08
C GLY A 38 -6.73 4.09 1.88
N VAL A 39 -7.99 4.01 1.44
CA VAL A 39 -9.01 3.17 2.07
C VAL A 39 -8.77 1.71 1.69
N LYS A 40 -8.73 0.81 2.68
CA LYS A 40 -8.69 -0.64 2.44
C LYS A 40 -10.04 -1.11 1.89
N VAL A 41 -10.05 -1.54 0.63
CA VAL A 41 -11.26 -2.05 -0.05
C VAL A 41 -11.43 -3.56 0.14
N LYS A 42 -10.33 -4.28 0.39
CA LYS A 42 -10.30 -5.71 0.75
C LYS A 42 -9.12 -5.98 1.68
N GLU A 43 -9.27 -6.92 2.59
CA GLU A 43 -8.24 -7.35 3.54
C GLU A 43 -8.44 -8.83 3.88
N CYS A 44 -7.34 -9.59 3.91
CA CYS A 44 -7.31 -10.97 4.36
C CYS A 44 -7.23 -11.04 5.89
N SER A 45 -7.61 -12.19 6.47
CA SER A 45 -7.35 -12.46 7.89
C SER A 45 -5.85 -12.56 8.21
N ARG A 46 -5.54 -12.75 9.51
CA ARG A 46 -4.16 -12.81 10.00
C ARG A 46 -3.53 -14.19 9.87
N ASP A 47 -4.35 -15.23 9.74
CA ASP A 47 -3.96 -16.60 10.01
C ASP A 47 -4.55 -17.63 9.03
N ASN A 48 -5.38 -17.21 8.07
CA ASN A 48 -5.94 -18.12 7.06
C ASN A 48 -5.38 -17.85 5.67
N GLU A 49 -5.26 -18.92 4.89
CA GLU A 49 -4.91 -18.84 3.46
C GLU A 49 -6.10 -18.27 2.69
N GLU A 50 -5.89 -17.14 2.01
CA GLU A 50 -6.96 -16.39 1.36
C GLU A 50 -6.48 -15.77 0.05
N ALA A 51 -7.40 -15.66 -0.90
CA ALA A 51 -7.23 -14.87 -2.11
C ALA A 51 -8.31 -13.81 -2.19
N ILE A 52 -7.91 -12.54 -2.27
CA ILE A 52 -8.80 -11.39 -2.42
C ILE A 52 -8.66 -10.79 -3.82
N VAL A 53 -9.78 -10.38 -4.40
CA VAL A 53 -9.85 -9.76 -5.73
C VAL A 53 -10.67 -8.48 -5.64
N TYR A 54 -10.21 -7.44 -6.33
CA TYR A 54 -10.90 -6.17 -6.47
C TYR A 54 -10.61 -5.57 -7.84
N GLN A 55 -11.61 -4.92 -8.45
CA GLN A 55 -11.49 -4.28 -9.75
C GLN A 55 -11.43 -2.76 -9.59
N PHE A 56 -10.53 -2.13 -10.32
CA PHE A 56 -10.39 -0.68 -10.36
C PHE A 56 -10.65 -0.15 -11.77
N ASP A 57 -11.23 1.05 -11.84
CA ASP A 57 -11.21 1.87 -13.04
C ASP A 57 -9.95 2.74 -13.04
N LEU A 58 -9.08 2.52 -14.02
CA LEU A 58 -7.80 3.22 -14.11
C LEU A 58 -7.96 4.63 -14.69
N ASP A 59 -9.04 4.92 -15.41
CA ASP A 59 -9.32 6.25 -15.92
C ASP A 59 -9.83 7.16 -14.80
N GLU A 60 -10.67 6.65 -13.90
CA GLU A 60 -11.16 7.38 -12.72
C GLU A 60 -10.00 7.86 -11.84
N ILE A 61 -9.06 6.97 -11.48
CA ILE A 61 -7.93 7.35 -10.63
C ILE A 61 -6.97 8.32 -11.31
N LYS A 62 -6.83 8.24 -12.65
CA LYS A 62 -6.01 9.16 -13.44
C LYS A 62 -6.61 10.57 -13.42
N GLU A 63 -7.92 10.70 -13.57
CA GLU A 63 -8.63 11.98 -13.46
C GLU A 63 -8.49 12.55 -12.05
N TYR A 64 -8.74 11.72 -11.03
CA TYR A 64 -8.60 12.09 -9.62
C TYR A 64 -7.19 12.61 -9.31
N ARG A 65 -6.14 11.88 -9.72
CA ARG A 65 -4.74 12.26 -9.53
C ARG A 65 -4.38 13.59 -10.18
N SER A 66 -4.97 13.86 -11.35
CA SER A 66 -4.73 15.11 -12.11
C SER A 66 -5.39 16.31 -11.43
N SER A 67 -6.52 16.11 -10.74
CA SER A 67 -7.29 17.18 -10.12
C SER A 67 -6.58 17.84 -8.93
N TRP A 68 -5.73 17.10 -8.21
CA TRP A 68 -5.25 17.56 -6.91
C TRP A 68 -3.91 18.30 -6.92
N GLY A 69 -3.20 18.29 -8.06
CA GLY A 69 -1.97 19.09 -8.23
C GLY A 69 -0.76 18.62 -7.41
N PHE A 70 -0.86 17.55 -6.62
CA PHE A 70 0.24 17.10 -5.75
C PHE A 70 1.55 16.90 -6.52
N PHE A 71 1.51 16.25 -7.69
CA PHE A 71 2.69 16.04 -8.53
C PHE A 71 3.25 17.35 -9.12
N ARG A 72 2.38 18.31 -9.43
CA ARG A 72 2.76 19.63 -9.95
C ARG A 72 3.44 20.47 -8.88
N ASP A 73 2.95 20.37 -7.65
CA ASP A 73 3.35 21.25 -6.54
C ASP A 73 4.55 20.69 -5.74
N ARG A 74 5.15 19.58 -6.18
CA ARG A 74 6.39 19.04 -5.60
C ARG A 74 7.52 20.06 -5.70
N ARG A 75 8.10 20.42 -4.56
CA ARG A 75 9.30 21.27 -4.44
C ARG A 75 10.57 20.43 -4.50
N THR A 76 10.86 19.91 -5.70
CA THR A 76 12.03 19.04 -5.92
C THR A 76 13.35 19.72 -5.60
N ASP A 77 13.39 21.05 -5.64
CA ASP A 77 14.51 21.91 -5.26
C ASP A 77 14.86 21.84 -3.76
N PHE A 78 13.98 21.31 -2.91
CA PHE A 78 14.23 21.12 -1.47
C PHE A 78 14.51 19.67 -1.08
N TYR A 79 14.61 18.74 -2.04
CA TYR A 79 14.77 17.32 -1.72
C TYR A 79 16.21 16.90 -1.42
N ASP A 80 17.18 17.81 -1.52
CA ASP A 80 18.59 17.52 -1.24
C ASP A 80 18.79 16.97 0.19
N ASP A 81 18.00 17.43 1.16
CA ASP A 81 18.08 16.96 2.55
C ASP A 81 17.54 15.53 2.75
N ILE A 82 16.65 15.04 1.86
CA ILE A 82 16.12 13.67 1.91
C ILE A 82 17.22 12.65 1.55
N LEU A 83 18.24 13.09 0.81
CA LEU A 83 19.33 12.24 0.32
C LEU A 83 20.53 12.18 1.27
N LYS A 84 20.47 12.84 2.42
CA LYS A 84 21.54 12.86 3.43
C LYS A 84 21.33 11.75 4.46
N ASP A 85 22.43 11.17 4.94
CA ASP A 85 22.46 10.11 5.96
C ASP A 85 22.28 10.62 7.39
#